data_AF-A0A2X3DSF7-F1
#
_entry.id   AF-A0A2X3DSF7-F1
#
_cell.length_a   1.000
_cell.length_b   1.000
_cell.length_c   1.000
_cell.angle_alpha   90.00
_cell.angle_beta   90.00
_cell.angle_gamma   90.00
#
_symmetry.space_group_name_H-M   'P 1'
#
loop_
_entity.id
_entity.type
_entity.pdbx_description
1 polymer ?
#
loop_
_entity_poly.entity_id
_entity_poly.type
_entity_poly.pdbx_seq_one_letter_code
_entity_poly.pdbx_strand_id
1 'polypeptide(L)'
;MRRAYELRGVVQGVGFRPHVAKVAAQYPITGFVGNDDESVFIEAQGAREAVDGFMETMLATLPPLASVLHSSSTDLPEQKGETEFRIVPSRRRPGARTLIPPDTATCPDCQAEMADPTNRRYRYPFTTCTNCGPRATIMVDLPYDRDTTTMVKFPMCPACHQEYTNPTNRRYHAQPSAATTADQCCGSARQTHRTCGPQKGTAGR
;
A
#
# COMPACT_ATOMS: atom_id res chain seq x y z
N MET A 1 -13.43 20.65 12.71
CA MET A 1 -12.37 20.15 13.62
C MET A 1 -11.32 19.39 12.84
N ARG A 2 -10.08 19.31 13.33
CA ARG A 2 -9.03 18.44 12.79
C ARG A 2 -8.48 17.56 13.90
N ARG A 3 -8.21 16.29 13.60
CA ARG A 3 -7.63 15.33 14.55
C ARG A 3 -6.56 14.49 13.89
N ALA A 4 -5.43 14.34 14.57
CA ALA A 4 -4.39 13.38 14.22
C ALA A 4 -4.65 12.07 14.97
N TYR A 5 -4.40 10.95 14.31
CA TYR A 5 -4.44 9.61 14.87
C TYR A 5 -3.13 8.89 14.59
N GLU A 6 -2.64 8.14 15.58
CA GLU A 6 -1.54 7.18 15.39
C GLU A 6 -2.07 5.77 15.68
N LEU A 7 -1.95 4.87 14.70
CA LEU A 7 -2.39 3.48 14.81
C LEU A 7 -1.19 2.56 14.79
N ARG A 8 -1.07 1.68 15.79
CA ARG A 8 0.03 0.71 15.92
C ARG A 8 -0.51 -0.72 15.96
N GLY A 9 0.28 -1.66 15.46
CA GLY A 9 -0.07 -3.07 15.34
C GLY A 9 0.41 -3.64 14.01
N VAL A 10 -0.33 -4.59 13.45
CA VAL A 10 -0.10 -5.07 12.08
C VAL A 10 -0.85 -4.14 11.12
N VAL A 11 -0.26 -2.97 10.86
CA VAL A 11 -0.92 -1.89 10.10
C VAL A 11 -0.19 -1.51 8.82
N GLN A 12 1.00 -2.07 8.58
CA GLN A 12 1.78 -1.79 7.38
C GLN A 12 1.91 -3.04 6.51
N GLY A 13 1.92 -2.86 5.19
CA GLY A 13 1.94 -3.96 4.24
C GLY A 13 0.66 -4.78 4.16
N VAL A 14 -0.45 -4.26 4.69
CA VAL A 14 -1.74 -4.98 4.74
C VAL A 14 -2.86 -4.27 3.97
N GLY A 15 -2.51 -3.33 3.08
CA GLY A 15 -3.50 -2.53 2.36
C GLY A 15 -4.16 -1.44 3.20
N PHE A 16 -3.57 -1.08 4.34
CA PHE A 16 -4.14 -0.12 5.29
C PHE A 16 -4.33 1.28 4.69
N ARG A 17 -3.29 1.87 4.06
CA ARG A 17 -3.37 3.20 3.43
C ARG A 17 -4.49 3.29 2.36
N PRO A 18 -4.59 2.35 1.39
CA PRO A 18 -5.74 2.22 0.50
C PRO A 18 -7.09 2.15 1.20
N HIS A 19 -7.18 1.33 2.26
CA HIS A 19 -8.41 1.16 3.02
C HIS A 19 -8.86 2.47 3.67
N VAL A 20 -7.95 3.16 4.36
CA VAL A 20 -8.23 4.46 4.98
C VAL A 20 -8.71 5.47 3.94
N ALA A 21 -8.02 5.58 2.79
CA ALA A 21 -8.44 6.47 1.71
C ALA A 21 -9.82 6.11 1.14
N LYS A 22 -10.13 4.81 0.99
CA LYS A 22 -11.43 4.32 0.53
C LYS A 22 -12.55 4.64 1.52
N VAL A 23 -12.30 4.51 2.81
CA VAL A 23 -13.29 4.87 3.84
C VAL A 23 -13.44 6.39 3.90
N ALA A 24 -12.34 7.15 3.88
CA ALA A 24 -12.38 8.61 3.91
C ALA A 24 -13.21 9.20 2.76
N ALA A 25 -13.15 8.62 1.56
CA ALA A 25 -13.93 9.04 0.40
C ALA A 25 -15.47 8.92 0.59
N GLN A 26 -15.93 8.21 1.61
CA GLN A 26 -17.36 8.07 1.93
C GLN A 26 -17.86 9.16 2.89
N TYR A 27 -16.94 9.97 3.42
CA TYR A 27 -17.23 11.01 4.40
C TYR A 27 -16.84 12.39 3.86
N PRO A 28 -17.53 13.47 4.27
CA PRO A 28 -17.17 14.84 3.91
C PRO A 28 -15.98 15.32 4.75
N ILE A 29 -14.82 14.67 4.58
CA ILE A 29 -13.57 14.98 5.30
C ILE A 29 -12.41 15.24 4.34
N THR A 30 -11.44 16.02 4.81
CA THR A 30 -10.15 16.23 4.16
C THR A 30 -9.02 15.73 5.06
N GLY A 31 -7.81 15.60 4.51
CA GLY A 31 -6.63 15.23 5.29
C GLY A 31 -5.74 14.22 4.58
N PHE A 32 -5.12 13.32 5.34
CA PHE A 32 -4.22 12.33 4.75
C PHE A 32 -3.96 11.11 5.63
N VAL A 33 -3.40 10.08 5.00
CA VAL A 33 -2.83 8.90 5.66
C VAL A 33 -1.42 8.62 5.15
N GLY A 34 -0.52 8.19 6.04
CA GLY A 34 0.82 7.77 5.69
C GLY A 34 1.39 6.78 6.70
N ASN A 35 2.54 6.21 6.37
CA ASN A 35 3.28 5.35 7.30
C ASN A 35 4.45 6.12 7.90
N ASP A 36 4.79 5.82 9.15
CA ASP A 36 6.14 6.06 9.68
C ASP A 36 6.78 4.75 10.13
N ASP A 37 7.92 4.77 10.81
CA ASP A 37 8.60 3.54 11.24
C ASP A 37 7.82 2.75 12.32
N GLU A 38 6.87 3.38 13.01
CA GLU A 38 6.17 2.80 14.16
C GLU A 38 4.69 2.52 13.90
N SER A 39 4.06 3.27 13.00
CA SER A 39 2.61 3.43 12.94
C SER A 39 2.08 3.72 11.54
N VAL A 40 0.74 3.73 11.41
CA VAL A 40 0.03 4.49 10.39
C VAL A 40 -0.46 5.77 11.05
N PHE A 41 -0.09 6.92 10.49
CA PHE A 41 -0.61 8.22 10.91
C PHE A 41 -1.74 8.66 9.99
N ILE A 42 -2.78 9.24 10.58
CA ILE A 42 -3.94 9.78 9.87
C ILE A 42 -4.19 11.18 10.39
N GLU A 43 -4.42 12.14 9.50
CA GLU A 43 -5.03 13.42 9.85
C GLU A 43 -6.37 13.52 9.13
N ALA A 44 -7.42 13.82 9.87
CA ALA A 44 -8.76 13.99 9.34
C ALA A 44 -9.36 15.31 9.81
N GLN A 45 -9.95 16.04 8.88
CA GLN A 45 -10.55 17.34 9.10
C GLN A 45 -11.97 17.39 8.54
N GLY A 46 -12.92 17.89 9.33
CA GLY A 46 -14.32 18.01 8.93
C GLY A 46 -15.24 18.32 10.11
N ALA A 47 -16.55 18.13 9.90
CA ALA A 47 -17.53 18.12 10.99
C ALA A 47 -17.20 17.02 12.00
N ARG A 48 -17.57 17.21 13.27
CA ARG A 48 -17.20 16.30 14.35
C ARG A 48 -17.68 14.88 14.06
N GLU A 49 -18.95 14.80 13.71
CA GLU A 49 -19.70 13.59 13.42
C GLU A 49 -19.12 12.85 12.20
N ALA A 50 -18.61 13.59 11.21
CA ALA A 50 -18.01 13.02 10.02
C ALA A 50 -16.65 12.36 10.32
N VAL A 51 -15.81 13.02 11.11
CA VAL A 51 -14.49 12.48 11.49
C VAL A 51 -14.64 11.30 12.44
N ASP A 52 -15.56 11.38 13.41
CA ASP A 52 -15.81 10.29 14.36
C ASP A 52 -16.40 9.08 13.61
N GLY A 53 -17.40 9.27 12.76
CA GLY A 53 -17.99 8.20 11.95
C GLY A 53 -17.02 7.57 10.95
N PHE A 54 -16.10 8.37 10.37
CA PHE A 54 -15.01 7.88 9.53
C PHE A 54 -14.11 6.91 10.30
N MET A 55 -13.68 7.28 11.51
CA MET A 55 -12.80 6.45 12.32
C MET A 55 -13.47 5.17 12.81
N GLU A 56 -14.72 5.26 13.24
CA GLU A 56 -15.51 4.09 13.64
C GLU A 56 -15.62 3.08 12.51
N THR A 57 -16.01 3.54 11.31
CA THR A 57 -16.13 2.67 10.14
C THR A 57 -14.78 2.10 9.70
N MET A 58 -13.72 2.92 9.73
CA MET A 58 -12.39 2.49 9.35
C MET A 58 -11.89 1.35 10.24
N LEU A 59 -12.05 1.47 11.56
CA LEU A 59 -11.69 0.44 12.53
C LEU A 59 -12.60 -0.79 12.49
N ALA A 60 -13.88 -0.63 12.15
CA ALA A 60 -14.82 -1.76 12.03
C ALA A 60 -14.62 -2.60 10.75
N THR A 61 -13.97 -2.05 9.71
CA THR A 61 -13.89 -2.66 8.37
C THR A 61 -12.47 -2.95 7.92
N LEU A 62 -11.54 -3.12 8.86
CA LEU A 62 -10.11 -3.33 8.59
C LEU A 62 -9.83 -4.39 7.51
N PRO A 63 -8.76 -4.23 6.71
CA PRO A 63 -8.31 -5.26 5.78
C PRO A 63 -8.04 -6.60 6.48
N PRO A 64 -8.18 -7.75 5.81
CA PRO A 64 -8.12 -9.07 6.45
C PRO A 64 -6.83 -9.37 7.22
N LEU A 65 -5.71 -8.75 6.82
CA LEU A 65 -4.40 -8.95 7.45
C LEU A 65 -4.08 -7.87 8.48
N ALA A 66 -4.91 -6.84 8.60
CA ALA A 66 -4.68 -5.71 9.47
C ALA A 66 -5.16 -6.00 10.90
N SER A 67 -4.39 -5.56 11.89
CA SER A 67 -4.79 -5.58 13.28
C SER A 67 -4.28 -4.33 13.98
N VAL A 68 -5.20 -3.51 14.48
CA VAL A 68 -4.89 -2.33 15.27
C VAL A 68 -4.88 -2.74 16.74
N LEU A 69 -3.71 -2.65 17.38
CA LEU A 69 -3.50 -2.99 18.79
C LEU A 69 -3.50 -1.76 19.70
N HIS A 70 -3.10 -0.62 19.15
CA HIS A 70 -3.10 0.65 19.86
C HIS A 70 -3.53 1.77 18.92
N SER A 71 -4.32 2.69 19.46
CA SER A 71 -4.80 3.89 18.78
C SER A 71 -4.68 5.06 19.75
N SER A 72 -4.07 6.14 19.30
CA SER A 72 -4.07 7.42 20.02
C SER A 72 -4.60 8.51 19.10
N SER A 73 -5.07 9.61 19.69
CA SER A 73 -5.54 10.76 18.92
C SER A 73 -5.29 12.07 19.63
N THR A 74 -5.02 13.11 18.85
CA THR A 74 -4.78 14.48 19.34
C THR A 74 -5.51 15.48 18.46
N ASP A 75 -6.23 16.43 19.07
CA ASP A 75 -6.88 17.51 18.34
C ASP A 75 -5.84 18.48 17.77
N LEU A 76 -6.04 18.94 16.54
CA LEU A 76 -5.16 19.86 15.82
C LEU A 76 -5.93 21.12 15.39
N PRO A 77 -5.22 22.25 15.18
CA PRO A 77 -5.79 23.40 14.50
C PRO A 77 -6.25 23.04 13.09
N GLU A 78 -7.33 23.68 12.63
CA GLU A 78 -7.81 23.49 11.26
C GLU A 78 -6.82 24.07 10.24
N GLN A 79 -6.60 23.32 9.17
CA GLN A 79 -5.80 23.74 8.02
C GLN A 79 -6.71 24.34 6.95
N LYS A 80 -6.52 25.62 6.66
CA LYS A 80 -7.25 26.31 5.58
C LYS A 80 -6.80 25.82 4.21
N GLY A 81 -7.74 25.71 3.28
CA GLY A 81 -7.45 25.38 1.87
C GLY A 81 -7.16 23.89 1.61
N GLU A 82 -7.36 23.01 2.59
CA GLU A 82 -7.35 21.58 2.38
C GLU A 82 -8.66 21.15 1.69
N THR A 83 -8.56 20.47 0.55
CA THR A 83 -9.72 20.18 -0.32
C THR A 83 -9.95 18.69 -0.56
N GLU A 84 -9.01 17.83 -0.18
CA GLU A 84 -9.04 16.41 -0.47
C GLU A 84 -8.45 15.58 0.68
N PHE A 85 -8.77 14.29 0.67
CA PHE A 85 -8.06 13.29 1.47
C PHE A 85 -7.10 12.51 0.57
N ARG A 86 -5.83 12.36 0.98
CA ARG A 86 -4.80 11.72 0.14
C ARG A 86 -3.87 10.78 0.91
N ILE A 87 -3.28 9.82 0.19
CA ILE A 87 -2.16 9.03 0.71
C ILE A 87 -0.88 9.84 0.51
N VAL A 88 -0.16 10.14 1.60
CA VAL A 88 1.07 10.93 1.56
C VAL A 88 2.32 10.05 1.63
N PRO A 89 3.50 10.55 1.20
CA PRO A 89 4.76 9.85 1.38
C PRO A 89 5.00 9.47 2.83
N SER A 90 5.60 8.29 3.04
CA SER A 90 5.97 7.84 4.37
C SER A 90 7.07 8.73 4.96
N ARG A 91 7.10 8.79 6.29
CA ARG A 91 8.05 9.62 7.06
C ARG A 91 9.00 8.72 7.81
N ARG A 92 10.26 9.15 7.96
CA ARG A 92 11.22 8.48 8.85
C ARG A 92 11.09 9.07 10.25
N ARG A 93 10.93 8.23 11.26
CA ARG A 93 10.81 8.60 12.67
C ARG A 93 11.70 7.68 13.52
N PRO A 94 12.59 8.24 14.36
CA PRO A 94 13.36 7.42 15.31
C PRO A 94 12.42 6.74 16.31
N GLY A 95 12.57 5.43 16.51
CA GLY A 95 11.90 4.71 17.59
C GLY A 95 11.59 3.24 17.29
N ALA A 96 10.58 2.70 17.98
CA ALA A 96 10.24 1.27 18.01
C ALA A 96 9.49 0.82 16.75
N ARG A 97 10.05 -0.16 16.06
CA ARG A 97 9.52 -0.71 14.80
C ARG A 97 8.12 -1.31 14.98
N THR A 98 7.25 -1.07 14.01
CA THR A 98 5.89 -1.65 13.96
C THR A 98 5.90 -3.17 13.75
N LEU A 99 4.77 -3.84 13.97
CA LEU A 99 4.66 -5.29 13.71
C LEU A 99 4.61 -5.56 12.21
N ILE A 100 5.42 -6.52 11.76
CA ILE A 100 5.52 -6.93 10.36
C ILE A 100 4.49 -8.04 10.08
N PRO A 101 3.62 -7.91 9.06
CA PRO A 101 2.71 -8.98 8.70
C PRO A 101 3.45 -10.19 8.13
N PRO A 102 2.95 -11.42 8.36
CA PRO A 102 3.51 -12.62 7.75
C PRO A 102 3.30 -12.61 6.23
N ASP A 103 4.05 -13.45 5.54
CA ASP A 103 3.76 -13.77 4.14
C ASP A 103 2.44 -14.52 4.01
N THR A 104 1.73 -14.31 2.91
CA THR A 104 0.40 -14.89 2.71
C THR A 104 0.27 -15.54 1.35
N ALA A 105 -0.46 -16.65 1.30
CA ALA A 105 -0.75 -17.36 0.06
C ALA A 105 -1.58 -16.49 -0.90
N THR A 106 -1.46 -16.75 -2.20
CA THR A 106 -2.21 -16.05 -3.26
C THR A 106 -3.72 -16.14 -3.01
N CYS A 107 -4.41 -14.99 -2.98
CA CYS A 107 -5.86 -14.95 -2.76
C CYS A 107 -6.65 -15.44 -3.98
N PRO A 108 -7.93 -15.85 -3.82
CA PRO A 108 -8.76 -16.37 -4.91
C PRO A 108 -8.84 -15.44 -6.13
N ASP A 109 -8.96 -14.13 -5.92
CA ASP A 109 -8.99 -13.15 -7.02
C ASP A 109 -7.69 -13.17 -7.85
N CYS A 110 -6.53 -13.25 -7.18
CA CYS A 110 -5.25 -13.33 -7.87
C CYS A 110 -5.07 -14.68 -8.58
N GLN A 111 -5.62 -15.77 -8.02
CA GLN A 111 -5.64 -17.06 -8.68
C GLN A 111 -6.51 -17.02 -9.95
N ALA A 112 -7.68 -16.35 -9.89
CA ALA A 112 -8.55 -16.15 -11.05
C ALA A 112 -7.85 -15.35 -12.16
N GLU A 113 -7.14 -14.27 -11.81
CA GLU A 113 -6.33 -13.49 -12.77
C GLU A 113 -5.20 -14.31 -13.39
N MET A 114 -4.58 -15.23 -12.64
CA MET A 114 -3.57 -16.14 -13.19
C MET A 114 -4.16 -17.19 -14.14
N ALA A 115 -5.43 -17.55 -13.96
CA ALA A 115 -6.13 -18.55 -14.76
C ALA A 115 -6.77 -17.97 -16.03
N ASP A 116 -7.02 -16.66 -16.09
CA ASP A 116 -7.66 -15.97 -17.20
C ASP A 116 -6.67 -15.65 -18.35
N PRO A 117 -6.81 -16.27 -19.54
CA PRO A 117 -5.95 -16.04 -20.70
C PRO A 117 -5.96 -14.61 -21.24
N THR A 118 -7.01 -13.83 -20.94
CA THR A 118 -7.14 -12.43 -21.35
C THR A 118 -6.47 -11.46 -20.38
N ASN A 119 -6.15 -11.94 -19.18
CA ASN A 119 -5.51 -11.13 -18.15
C ASN A 119 -4.01 -10.96 -18.43
N ARG A 120 -3.49 -9.75 -18.23
CA ARG A 120 -2.04 -9.46 -18.36
C ARG A 120 -1.17 -10.21 -17.36
N ARG A 121 -1.76 -10.83 -16.33
CA ARG A 121 -1.08 -11.68 -15.34
C ARG A 121 -1.40 -13.16 -15.54
N TYR A 122 -1.93 -13.56 -16.70
CA TYR A 122 -2.11 -14.95 -17.06
C TYR A 122 -0.82 -15.74 -16.84
N ARG A 123 -0.87 -16.78 -16.00
CA ARG A 123 0.26 -17.63 -15.59
C ARG A 123 1.46 -16.88 -14.98
N TYR A 124 1.30 -15.61 -14.57
CA TYR A 124 2.38 -14.85 -13.97
C TYR A 124 2.65 -15.32 -12.52
N PRO A 125 3.82 -15.90 -12.22
CA PRO A 125 4.04 -16.62 -10.96
C PRO A 125 4.23 -15.73 -9.73
N PHE A 126 4.44 -14.42 -9.92
CA PHE A 126 4.63 -13.45 -8.85
C PHE A 126 3.45 -12.48 -8.74
N THR A 127 2.25 -12.89 -9.15
CA THR A 127 1.06 -12.05 -8.97
C THR A 127 0.82 -11.81 -7.48
N THR A 128 0.51 -10.56 -7.14
CA THR A 128 0.16 -10.14 -5.78
C THR A 128 -0.87 -9.03 -5.83
N CYS A 129 -1.54 -8.80 -4.70
CA CYS A 129 -2.36 -7.62 -4.42
C CYS A 129 -2.10 -7.15 -2.98
N THR A 130 -2.82 -6.13 -2.52
CA THR A 130 -2.72 -5.65 -1.13
C THR A 130 -3.08 -6.72 -0.10
N ASN A 131 -3.92 -7.69 -0.48
CA ASN A 131 -4.46 -8.74 0.40
C ASN A 131 -3.65 -10.06 0.40
N CYS A 132 -2.63 -10.22 -0.46
CA CYS A 132 -1.86 -11.46 -0.53
C CYS A 132 -0.40 -11.29 -0.98
N GLY A 133 0.39 -12.35 -0.84
CA GLY A 133 1.76 -12.43 -1.34
C GLY A 133 2.83 -12.20 -0.26
N PRO A 134 4.10 -12.08 -0.67
CA PRO A 134 5.20 -11.90 0.26
C PRO A 134 5.13 -10.54 0.96
N ARG A 135 5.54 -10.53 2.23
CA ARG A 135 5.61 -9.37 3.12
C ARG A 135 6.94 -9.42 3.89
N ALA A 136 6.97 -10.15 5.00
CA ALA A 136 8.15 -10.31 5.84
C ALA A 136 9.39 -10.73 5.04
N THR A 137 9.24 -11.68 4.11
CA THR A 137 10.36 -12.20 3.31
C THR A 137 10.97 -11.21 2.31
N ILE A 138 10.26 -10.14 1.96
CA ILE A 138 10.74 -9.13 1.00
C ILE A 138 10.97 -7.76 1.62
N MET A 139 10.61 -7.57 2.89
CA MET A 139 10.84 -6.32 3.60
C MET A 139 12.32 -6.18 3.95
N VAL A 140 12.90 -5.00 3.67
CA VAL A 140 14.28 -4.66 4.04
C VAL A 140 14.28 -3.70 5.23
N ASP A 141 13.37 -2.74 5.24
CA ASP A 141 13.23 -1.77 6.34
C ASP A 141 11.78 -1.26 6.43
N LEU A 142 11.48 -0.50 7.49
CA LEU A 142 10.27 0.30 7.61
C LEU A 142 10.57 1.76 7.26
N PRO A 143 9.59 2.62 6.94
CA PRO A 143 8.18 2.32 6.68
C PRO A 143 8.00 1.38 5.48
N TYR A 144 6.93 0.59 5.46
CA TYR A 144 6.68 -0.35 4.36
C TYR A 144 6.28 0.37 3.07
N ASP A 145 7.26 0.53 2.18
CA ASP A 145 7.14 1.08 0.84
C ASP A 145 8.00 0.25 -0.14
N ARG A 146 7.78 0.44 -1.43
CA ARG A 146 8.50 -0.34 -2.45
C ARG A 146 10.01 -0.18 -2.36
N ASP A 147 10.49 1.03 -2.07
CA ASP A 147 11.91 1.38 -1.94
C ASP A 147 12.58 0.71 -0.73
N THR A 148 11.82 0.37 0.31
CA THR A 148 12.26 -0.39 1.49
C THR A 148 11.96 -1.89 1.40
N THR A 149 11.72 -2.40 0.19
CA THR A 149 11.57 -3.85 -0.08
C THR A 149 12.57 -4.31 -1.13
N THR A 150 12.74 -5.62 -1.28
CA THR A 150 13.54 -6.20 -2.38
C THR A 150 12.98 -5.85 -3.77
N MET A 151 11.73 -5.38 -3.85
CA MET A 151 11.08 -4.96 -5.09
C MET A 151 11.61 -3.65 -5.67
N VAL A 152 12.42 -2.89 -4.91
CA VAL A 152 13.10 -1.68 -5.41
C VAL A 152 13.94 -1.95 -6.67
N LYS A 153 14.46 -3.17 -6.81
CA LYS A 153 15.27 -3.60 -7.97
C LYS A 153 14.46 -3.80 -9.26
N PHE A 154 13.13 -3.72 -9.18
CA PHE A 154 12.21 -3.92 -10.30
C PHE A 154 11.33 -2.68 -10.44
N PRO A 155 11.72 -1.66 -11.23
CA PRO A 155 10.88 -0.47 -11.44
C PRO A 155 9.52 -0.86 -12.06
N MET A 156 8.41 -0.26 -11.62
CA MET A 156 7.09 -0.55 -12.19
C MET A 156 7.01 -0.11 -13.66
N CYS A 157 6.42 -0.93 -14.52
CA CYS A 157 6.04 -0.49 -15.87
C CYS A 157 4.83 0.47 -15.81
N PRO A 158 4.53 1.23 -16.88
CA PRO A 158 3.42 2.18 -16.89
C PRO A 158 2.07 1.57 -16.48
N ALA A 159 1.75 0.36 -16.94
CA ALA A 159 0.49 -0.31 -16.60
C ALA A 159 0.41 -0.70 -15.10
N CYS A 160 1.53 -1.15 -14.51
CA CYS A 160 1.56 -1.43 -13.08
C CYS A 160 1.50 -0.14 -12.24
N HIS A 161 2.13 0.93 -12.71
CA HIS A 161 2.02 2.23 -12.06
C HIS A 161 0.59 2.76 -12.09
N GLN A 162 -0.13 2.64 -13.21
CA GLN A 162 -1.54 3.03 -13.32
C GLN A 162 -2.42 2.30 -12.31
N GLU A 163 -2.27 0.98 -12.16
CA GLU A 163 -3.00 0.23 -11.13
C GLU A 163 -2.58 0.62 -9.71
N TYR A 164 -1.30 0.91 -9.50
CA TYR A 164 -0.76 1.30 -8.19
C TYR A 164 -1.31 2.65 -7.73
N THR A 165 -1.56 3.60 -8.64
CA THR A 165 -2.08 4.93 -8.32
C THR A 165 -3.59 5.07 -8.45
N ASN A 166 -4.29 4.07 -8.99
CA ASN A 166 -5.75 4.12 -9.18
C ASN A 166 -6.50 3.64 -7.91
N PRO A 167 -7.24 4.50 -7.20
CA PRO A 167 -7.96 4.14 -5.97
C PRO A 167 -9.03 3.05 -6.12
N THR A 168 -9.56 2.87 -7.34
CA THR A 168 -10.57 1.84 -7.62
C THR A 168 -9.95 0.48 -7.95
N ASN A 169 -8.63 0.41 -8.12
CA ASN A 169 -7.94 -0.83 -8.42
C ASN A 169 -7.55 -1.58 -7.15
N ARG A 170 -7.71 -2.91 -7.14
CA ARG A 170 -7.30 -3.78 -6.02
C ARG A 170 -5.80 -3.78 -5.74
N ARG A 171 -4.99 -3.22 -6.64
CA ARG A 171 -3.54 -3.03 -6.49
C ARG A 171 -3.15 -1.60 -6.13
N TYR A 172 -4.11 -0.76 -5.77
CA TYR A 172 -3.85 0.58 -5.23
C TYR A 172 -2.88 0.48 -4.05
N HIS A 173 -1.72 1.13 -4.15
CA HIS A 173 -0.59 1.01 -3.21
C HIS A 173 -0.13 -0.43 -2.86
N ALA A 174 -0.30 -1.41 -3.77
CA ALA A 174 0.30 -2.73 -3.62
C ALA A 174 1.82 -2.65 -3.87
N GLN A 175 2.61 -2.54 -2.80
CA GLN A 175 4.07 -2.39 -2.88
C GLN A 175 4.78 -3.47 -3.70
N PRO A 176 4.41 -4.77 -3.64
CA PRO A 176 5.01 -5.80 -4.48
C PRO A 176 4.32 -5.99 -5.84
N SER A 177 3.51 -5.03 -6.30
CA SER A 177 2.86 -5.12 -7.61
C SER A 177 3.89 -5.22 -8.73
N ALA A 178 3.67 -6.18 -9.62
CA ALA A 178 4.42 -6.41 -10.83
C ALA A 178 3.58 -7.22 -11.82
N ALA A 179 4.05 -7.29 -13.07
CA ALA A 179 3.53 -8.15 -14.12
C ALA A 179 4.65 -8.45 -15.13
N THR A 180 4.44 -9.51 -15.92
CA THR A 180 5.15 -9.71 -17.18
C THR A 180 4.18 -9.33 -18.30
N THR A 181 4.63 -8.48 -19.22
CA THR A 181 3.91 -8.21 -20.48
C THR A 181 4.75 -8.73 -21.64
N ALA A 182 4.17 -8.83 -22.84
CA ALA A 182 4.86 -9.27 -24.05
C ALA A 182 6.14 -8.45 -24.34
N ASP A 183 6.14 -7.15 -23.95
CA ASP A 183 7.23 -6.22 -24.26
C ASP A 183 8.05 -5.78 -23.04
N GLN A 184 7.52 -5.88 -21.81
CA GLN A 184 8.20 -5.41 -20.59
C GLN A 184 7.93 -6.31 -19.37
N CYS A 185 9.02 -6.67 -18.68
CA CYS A 185 8.99 -7.26 -17.34
C CYS A 185 9.31 -6.18 -16.30
N CYS A 186 8.39 -5.94 -15.36
CA CYS A 186 8.63 -5.07 -14.21
C CYS A 186 8.66 -5.85 -12.88
N GLY A 187 9.00 -7.14 -12.94
CA GLY A 187 9.06 -8.05 -11.81
C GLY A 187 10.03 -9.19 -12.06
N SER A 188 10.14 -10.09 -11.09
CA SER A 188 10.96 -11.29 -11.24
C SER A 188 10.41 -12.17 -12.38
N ALA A 189 11.30 -12.85 -13.08
CA ALA A 189 10.96 -13.83 -14.11
C ALA A 189 11.54 -15.19 -13.73
N ARG A 190 10.83 -16.28 -14.04
CA ARG A 190 11.45 -17.60 -14.00
C ARG A 190 12.54 -17.64 -15.07
N GLN A 191 13.79 -17.93 -14.68
CA GLN A 191 14.86 -18.15 -15.65
C GLN A 191 14.56 -19.41 -16.46
N THR A 192 13.97 -19.22 -17.64
CA THR A 192 13.95 -20.20 -18.73
C THR A 192 14.49 -19.48 -19.96
N HIS A 193 15.81 -19.36 -20.05
CA HIS A 193 16.59 -18.86 -21.21
C HIS A 193 16.19 -17.54 -21.93
N ARG A 194 15.18 -16.76 -21.49
CA ARG A 194 14.92 -15.39 -21.97
C ARG A 194 15.04 -14.41 -20.82
N THR A 195 16.05 -13.54 -20.91
CA THR A 195 16.48 -12.64 -19.84
C THR A 195 15.54 -11.46 -19.68
N CYS A 196 14.76 -11.45 -18.60
CA CYS A 196 14.31 -10.22 -17.95
C CYS A 196 15.25 -9.95 -16.76
N GLY A 197 16.36 -9.27 -17.03
CA GLY A 197 17.33 -8.82 -16.02
C GLY A 197 17.18 -7.32 -15.74
N PRO A 198 17.69 -6.82 -14.60
CA PRO A 198 17.69 -5.40 -14.31
C PRO A 198 18.38 -4.63 -15.46
N GLN A 199 17.73 -3.57 -15.95
CA GLN A 199 18.35 -2.69 -16.94
C GLN A 199 19.64 -2.13 -16.34
N LYS A 200 20.79 -2.50 -16.89
CA LYS A 200 22.06 -1.88 -16.55
C LYS A 200 21.98 -0.43 -17.03
N GLY A 201 21.79 0.50 -16.11
CA GLY A 201 21.97 1.92 -16.38
C GLY A 201 23.37 2.15 -16.94
N THR A 202 23.47 2.74 -18.12
CA THR A 202 24.72 3.25 -18.67
C THR A 202 25.19 4.40 -17.78
N ALA A 203 26.11 4.11 -16.86
CA ALA A 203 26.95 5.12 -16.24
C ALA A 203 27.90 5.65 -17.33
N GLY A 204 27.58 6.82 -17.88
CA GLY A 204 28.50 7.61 -18.69
C GLY A 204 29.62 8.15 -17.81
N ARG A 205 30.86 7.97 -18.29
CA ARG A 205 32.09 8.57 -17.74
C ARG A 205 32.13 10.07 -17.97
#